data_AF-A0A832QA88-F1
#
_entry.id   AF-A0A832QA88-F1
#
_cell.length_a   1.000
_cell.length_b   1.000
_cell.length_c   1.000
_cell.angle_alpha   90.00
_cell.angle_beta   90.00
_cell.angle_gamma   90.00
#
_symmetry.space_group_name_H-M   'P 1'
#
loop_
_entity.id
_entity.type
_entity.pdbx_description
1 polymer ?
#
loop_
_entity_poly.entity_id
_entity_poly.type
_entity_poly.pdbx_seq_one_letter_code
_entity_poly.pdbx_strand_id
1 'polypeptide(L)'
;MQVAPPSTPDKPPLRWLNLFVLGLPIAVSLTIVPWYGFTHGYDLYEWTWFFVLLAFCEMSITAGYHRLWSHASYKAHPFLRVIFALGGACALQNDCITWASDHRRHHRHVDDNEKDP
;
A
#
# COMPACT_ATOMS: atom_id res chain seq x y z
N MET A 1 -4.87 -45.39 7.15
CA MET A 1 -4.46 -44.13 7.79
C MET A 1 -5.65 -43.20 7.75
N GLN A 2 -6.27 -42.91 8.90
CA GLN A 2 -7.28 -41.84 8.97
C GLN A 2 -6.55 -40.51 8.90
N VAL A 3 -6.81 -39.74 7.84
CA VAL A 3 -6.35 -38.36 7.73
C VAL A 3 -7.22 -37.54 8.67
N ALA A 4 -6.64 -36.94 9.70
CA ALA A 4 -7.36 -36.06 10.61
C ALA A 4 -7.98 -34.90 9.81
N PRO A 5 -9.19 -34.44 10.14
CA PRO A 5 -9.80 -33.30 9.48
C PRO A 5 -8.91 -32.06 9.68
N PRO A 6 -8.84 -31.16 8.68
CA PRO A 6 -8.06 -29.93 8.80
C PRO A 6 -8.57 -29.14 10.02
N SER A 7 -7.64 -28.73 10.89
CA SER A 7 -7.95 -27.83 12.00
C SER A 7 -8.49 -26.52 11.44
N THR A 8 -9.62 -26.05 11.97
CA THR A 8 -10.11 -24.69 11.65
C THR A 8 -9.02 -23.69 12.02
N PRO A 9 -8.51 -22.87 11.08
CA PRO A 9 -7.48 -21.89 11.40
C PRO A 9 -8.02 -20.93 12.45
N ASP A 10 -7.26 -20.75 13.53
CA ASP A 10 -7.60 -19.78 14.57
C ASP A 10 -7.68 -18.38 13.95
N LYS A 11 -8.68 -17.60 14.40
CA LYS A 11 -8.86 -16.23 13.92
C LYS A 11 -7.59 -15.41 14.22
N PRO A 12 -6.99 -14.74 13.22
CA PRO A 12 -5.78 -13.96 13.45
C PRO A 12 -6.03 -12.82 14.45
N PRO A 13 -5.06 -12.51 15.34
CA PRO A 13 -5.21 -11.48 16.35
C PRO A 13 -5.34 -10.08 15.70
N LEU A 14 -6.16 -9.23 16.29
CA LEU A 14 -6.31 -7.85 15.83
C LEU A 14 -5.03 -7.04 16.09
N ARG A 15 -4.45 -6.53 15.01
CA ARG A 15 -3.33 -5.58 15.06
C ARG A 15 -3.88 -4.16 15.09
N TRP A 16 -4.09 -3.63 16.30
CA TRP A 16 -4.68 -2.30 16.51
C TRP A 16 -3.96 -1.18 15.75
N LEU A 17 -2.62 -1.22 15.69
CA LEU A 17 -1.85 -0.24 14.93
C LEU A 17 -2.26 -0.23 13.45
N ASN A 18 -2.31 -1.40 12.80
CA ASN A 18 -2.70 -1.51 11.40
C ASN A 18 -4.14 -1.05 11.19
N LEU A 19 -5.03 -1.40 12.13
CA LEU A 19 -6.42 -0.98 12.09
C LEU A 19 -6.56 0.55 12.13
N PHE A 20 -5.78 1.25 12.96
CA PHE A 20 -5.82 2.71 13.00
C PHE A 20 -5.10 3.34 11.79
N VAL A 21 -3.93 2.83 11.41
CA VAL A 21 -3.15 3.37 10.28
C VAL A 21 -3.90 3.26 8.95
N LEU A 22 -4.60 2.14 8.69
CA LEU A 22 -5.44 2.00 7.49
C LEU A 22 -6.85 2.59 7.68
N GLY A 23 -7.43 2.44 8.88
CA GLY A 23 -8.82 2.80 9.13
C GLY A 23 -9.06 4.30 9.26
N LEU A 24 -8.15 5.06 9.89
CA LEU A 24 -8.33 6.49 10.11
C LEU A 24 -8.37 7.30 8.80
N PRO A 25 -7.43 7.11 7.84
CA PRO A 25 -7.49 7.83 6.58
C PRO A 25 -8.78 7.57 5.80
N ILE A 26 -9.27 6.32 5.81
CA ILE A 26 -10.54 5.95 5.19
C ILE A 26 -11.71 6.66 5.88
N ALA A 27 -11.76 6.63 7.23
CA ALA A 27 -12.82 7.30 7.98
C ALA A 27 -12.84 8.81 7.72
N VAL A 28 -11.67 9.47 7.72
CA VAL A 28 -11.51 10.89 7.39
C VAL A 28 -11.97 11.18 5.95
N SER A 29 -11.56 10.35 4.99
CA SER A 29 -11.91 10.51 3.58
C SER A 29 -13.41 10.35 3.30
N LEU A 30 -14.10 9.52 4.08
CA LEU A 30 -15.54 9.31 3.93
C LEU A 30 -16.40 10.33 4.71
N THR A 31 -15.82 11.08 5.65
CA THR A 31 -16.57 11.99 6.53
C THR A 31 -16.12 13.44 6.39
N ILE A 32 -14.89 13.74 6.77
CA ILE A 32 -14.36 15.10 6.84
C ILE A 32 -14.20 15.70 5.44
N VAL A 33 -13.72 14.91 4.47
CA VAL A 33 -13.52 15.39 3.09
C VAL A 33 -14.87 15.79 2.43
N PRO A 34 -15.92 14.95 2.40
CA PRO A 34 -17.22 15.37 1.88
C PRO A 34 -17.81 16.57 2.65
N TRP A 35 -17.72 16.55 3.99
CA TRP A 35 -18.19 17.66 4.82
C TRP A 35 -17.51 18.98 4.44
N TYR A 36 -16.18 18.99 4.28
CA TYR A 36 -15.44 20.16 3.85
C TYR A 36 -15.88 20.61 2.46
N GLY A 37 -16.03 19.68 1.51
CA GLY A 37 -16.52 19.98 0.17
C GLY A 37 -17.91 20.61 0.13
N PHE A 38 -18.84 20.16 0.99
CA PHE A 38 -20.19 20.73 1.05
C PHE A 38 -20.25 22.10 1.75
N THR A 39 -19.34 22.36 2.69
CA THR A 39 -19.37 23.58 3.52
C THR A 39 -18.48 24.70 2.99
N HIS A 40 -17.35 24.36 2.37
CA HIS A 40 -16.34 25.31 1.90
C HIS A 40 -16.10 25.23 0.38
N GLY A 41 -16.44 24.09 -0.26
CA GLY A 41 -16.12 23.84 -1.66
C GLY A 41 -14.67 23.37 -1.86
N TYR A 42 -14.28 23.23 -3.13
CA TYR A 42 -12.91 22.89 -3.54
C TYR A 42 -12.50 23.79 -4.69
N ASP A 43 -11.34 24.40 -4.59
CA ASP A 43 -10.74 25.19 -5.66
C ASP A 43 -9.80 24.33 -6.50
N LEU A 44 -9.26 24.93 -7.57
CA LEU A 44 -8.27 24.27 -8.42
C LEU A 44 -7.03 23.83 -7.62
N TYR A 45 -6.73 24.50 -6.51
CA TYR A 45 -5.57 24.19 -5.67
C TYR A 45 -5.67 22.78 -5.07
N GLU A 46 -6.79 22.45 -4.41
CA GLU A 46 -7.00 21.14 -3.76
C GLU A 46 -7.03 20.02 -4.81
N TRP A 47 -7.74 20.23 -5.92
CA TRP A 47 -7.80 19.26 -7.00
C TRP A 47 -6.43 19.02 -7.64
N THR A 48 -5.63 20.07 -7.84
CA THR A 48 -4.27 19.95 -8.39
C THR A 48 -3.41 19.09 -7.48
N TRP A 49 -3.36 19.39 -6.18
CA TRP A 49 -2.54 18.62 -5.26
C TRP A 49 -3.06 17.20 -5.05
N PHE A 50 -4.38 16.98 -5.09
CA PHE A 50 -4.95 15.65 -5.09
C PHE A 50 -4.40 14.80 -6.25
N PHE A 51 -4.47 15.30 -7.49
CA PHE A 51 -3.97 14.55 -8.64
C PHE A 51 -2.45 14.39 -8.64
N VAL A 52 -1.70 15.42 -8.22
CA VAL A 52 -0.24 15.35 -8.12
C VAL A 52 0.19 14.29 -7.11
N LEU A 53 -0.40 14.29 -5.90
CA LEU A 53 -0.07 13.32 -4.87
C LEU A 53 -0.54 11.92 -5.23
N LEU A 54 -1.73 11.79 -5.81
CA LEU A 54 -2.23 10.51 -6.31
C LEU A 54 -1.26 9.91 -7.34
N ALA A 55 -0.89 10.67 -8.36
CA ALA A 55 0.04 10.21 -9.38
C ALA A 55 1.43 9.89 -8.80
N PHE A 56 1.92 10.72 -7.87
CA PHE A 56 3.22 10.52 -7.23
C PHE A 56 3.27 9.24 -6.40
N CYS A 57 2.25 8.97 -5.58
CA CYS A 57 2.13 7.75 -4.78
C CYS A 57 2.00 6.51 -5.68
N GLU A 58 1.04 6.51 -6.61
CA GLU A 58 0.76 5.37 -7.48
C GLU A 58 1.95 5.02 -8.38
N MET A 59 2.62 6.03 -8.95
CA MET A 59 3.81 5.80 -9.76
C MET A 59 4.98 5.29 -8.92
N SER A 60 5.12 5.74 -7.68
CA SER A 60 6.17 5.27 -6.79
C SER A 60 5.98 3.83 -6.34
N ILE A 61 4.73 3.38 -6.15
CA ILE A 61 4.42 1.97 -5.93
C ILE A 61 4.65 1.17 -7.21
N THR A 62 4.10 1.63 -8.34
CA THR A 62 4.11 0.87 -9.60
C THR A 62 5.49 0.78 -10.25
N ALA A 63 6.15 1.92 -10.45
CA ALA A 63 7.48 1.95 -11.06
C ALA A 63 8.56 1.63 -10.03
N GLY A 64 8.44 2.19 -8.82
CA GLY A 64 9.37 1.95 -7.72
C GLY A 64 9.19 0.57 -7.08
N TYR A 65 8.32 0.48 -6.07
CA TYR A 65 8.22 -0.69 -5.18
C TYR A 65 8.07 -1.98 -5.99
N HIS A 66 7.15 -1.98 -6.95
CA HIS A 66 6.85 -3.13 -7.79
C HIS A 66 7.91 -3.42 -8.86
N ARG A 67 8.10 -2.56 -9.86
CA ARG A 67 8.96 -2.89 -11.01
C ARG A 67 10.45 -2.78 -10.70
N LEU A 68 10.88 -1.75 -9.97
CA LEU A 68 12.29 -1.53 -9.66
C LEU A 68 12.77 -2.44 -8.53
N TRP A 69 12.12 -2.44 -7.37
CA TRP A 69 12.61 -3.17 -6.19
C TRP A 69 12.14 -4.62 -6.12
N SER A 70 10.87 -4.93 -6.41
CA SER A 70 10.40 -6.33 -6.38
C SER A 70 10.89 -7.14 -7.57
N HIS A 71 10.72 -6.62 -8.80
CA HIS A 71 11.02 -7.38 -10.03
C HIS A 71 12.36 -7.07 -10.68
N ALA A 72 13.09 -6.04 -10.21
CA ALA A 72 14.36 -5.60 -10.81
C ALA A 72 14.29 -5.44 -12.34
N SER A 73 13.14 -4.99 -12.86
CA SER A 73 12.87 -4.92 -14.30
C SER A 73 13.74 -3.87 -15.02
N TYR A 74 14.33 -2.93 -14.29
CA TYR A 74 15.23 -1.92 -14.82
C TYR A 74 16.19 -1.41 -13.75
N LYS A 75 17.22 -0.66 -14.17
CA LYS A 75 18.11 0.08 -13.26
C LYS A 75 17.76 1.56 -13.30
N ALA A 76 17.56 2.16 -12.13
CA ALA A 76 17.29 3.59 -11.98
C ALA A 76 18.51 4.34 -11.44
N HIS A 77 18.67 5.60 -11.84
CA HIS A 77 19.62 6.55 -11.24
C HIS A 77 19.30 6.75 -9.75
N PRO A 78 20.30 6.89 -8.84
CA PRO A 78 20.07 7.01 -7.40
C PRO A 78 19.06 8.08 -6.99
N PHE A 79 19.09 9.24 -7.66
CA PHE A 79 18.12 10.31 -7.42
C PHE A 79 16.66 9.86 -7.64
N LEU A 80 16.40 9.12 -8.72
CA LEU A 80 15.06 8.61 -9.01
C LEU A 80 14.64 7.53 -8.00
N ARG A 81 15.59 6.75 -7.47
CA ARG A 81 15.32 5.80 -6.38
C ARG A 81 14.87 6.52 -5.12
N VAL A 82 15.47 7.67 -4.79
CA VAL A 82 15.04 8.49 -3.65
C VAL A 82 13.62 9.02 -3.88
N ILE A 83 13.32 9.54 -5.08
CA ILE A 83 11.98 10.01 -5.43
C ILE A 83 10.93 8.91 -5.23
N PHE A 84 11.17 7.70 -5.75
CA PHE A 84 10.25 6.59 -5.57
C PHE A 84 10.16 6.11 -4.11
N ALA A 85 11.23 6.20 -3.33
CA ALA A 85 11.19 5.84 -1.92
C ALA A 85 10.31 6.82 -1.13
N LEU A 86 10.41 8.12 -1.42
CA LEU A 86 9.58 9.15 -0.79
C LEU A 86 8.11 9.01 -1.17
N GLY A 87 7.81 8.80 -2.46
CA GLY A 87 6.42 8.63 -2.89
C GLY A 87 5.80 7.31 -2.42
N GLY A 88 6.58 6.23 -2.33
CA GLY A 88 6.12 4.98 -1.75
C GLY A 88 5.85 5.10 -0.24
N ALA A 89 6.68 5.84 0.50
CA ALA A 89 6.41 6.17 1.90
C ALA A 89 5.14 7.02 2.05
N CYS A 90 4.91 7.96 1.13
CA CYS A 90 3.69 8.77 1.07
C CYS A 90 2.43 7.94 0.79
N ALA A 91 2.55 6.78 0.13
CA ALA A 91 1.43 5.89 -0.20
C ALA A 91 0.93 5.04 0.98
N LEU A 92 1.65 5.00 2.11
CA LEU A 92 1.28 4.24 3.31
C LEU A 92 1.09 2.73 3.11
N GLN A 93 1.87 2.12 2.21
CA GLN A 93 1.84 0.68 1.92
C GLN A 93 3.08 -0.06 2.49
N ASN A 94 3.45 0.18 3.75
CA ASN A 94 4.74 -0.23 4.32
C ASN A 94 5.97 0.38 3.62
N ASP A 95 7.16 0.11 4.16
CA ASP A 95 8.43 0.53 3.57
C ASP A 95 8.80 -0.33 2.34
N CYS A 96 9.75 0.18 1.55
CA CYS A 96 10.13 -0.44 0.28
C CYS A 96 10.74 -1.84 0.42
N ILE A 97 11.37 -2.16 1.56
CA ILE A 97 12.00 -3.46 1.79
C ILE A 97 10.90 -4.48 2.12
N THR A 98 10.04 -4.14 3.06
CA THR A 98 8.92 -5.00 3.47
C THR A 98 7.99 -5.29 2.30
N TRP A 99 7.53 -4.24 1.59
CA TRP A 99 6.64 -4.40 0.44
C TRP A 99 7.28 -5.26 -0.64
N ALA A 100 8.55 -5.03 -0.98
CA ALA A 100 9.21 -5.82 -2.01
C ALA A 100 9.45 -7.28 -1.60
N SER A 101 9.75 -7.52 -0.32
CA SER A 101 9.89 -8.87 0.23
C SER A 101 8.57 -9.64 0.15
N ASP A 102 7.48 -9.04 0.60
CA ASP A 102 6.15 -9.65 0.58
C ASP A 102 5.67 -9.88 -0.85
N HIS A 103 5.85 -8.91 -1.74
CA HIS A 103 5.50 -9.05 -3.16
C HIS A 103 6.25 -10.22 -3.84
N ARG A 104 7.54 -10.43 -3.50
CA ARG A 104 8.31 -11.58 -3.99
C ARG A 104 7.83 -12.90 -3.39
N ARG A 105 7.40 -12.91 -2.12
CA ARG A 105 6.79 -14.09 -1.49
C ARG A 105 5.45 -14.44 -2.14
N HIS A 106 4.61 -13.44 -2.40
CA HIS A 106 3.34 -13.59 -3.12
C HIS A 106 3.56 -14.26 -4.48
N HIS A 107 4.45 -13.72 -5.31
CA HIS A 107 4.74 -14.34 -6.62
C HIS A 107 5.32 -15.75 -6.54
N ARG A 108 6.02 -16.10 -5.45
CA ARG A 108 6.59 -17.44 -5.26
C ARG A 108 5.55 -18.46 -4.78
N HIS A 109 4.57 -18.02 -4.00
CA HIS A 109 3.62 -18.89 -3.30
C HIS A 109 2.18 -18.49 -3.59
N VAL A 110 1.90 -17.95 -4.78
CA VAL A 110 0.56 -17.50 -5.16
C VAL A 110 -0.45 -18.62 -4.91
N ASP A 111 -1.59 -18.25 -4.31
CA ASP A 111 -2.68 -19.15 -3.93
C ASP A 111 -2.34 -20.16 -2.80
N ASP A 112 -1.23 -19.97 -2.07
CA ASP A 112 -0.92 -20.72 -0.84
C ASP A 112 -1.36 -19.89 0.40
N ASN A 113 -2.47 -20.27 1.01
CA ASN A 113 -3.08 -19.57 2.16
C ASN A 113 -2.15 -19.38 3.38
N GLU A 114 -1.06 -20.14 3.48
CA GLU A 114 -0.14 -20.07 4.63
C GLU A 114 1.15 -19.30 4.30
N LYS A 115 1.51 -19.18 3.01
CA LYS A 115 2.81 -18.62 2.58
C LYS A 115 2.68 -17.35 1.77
N ASP A 116 1.58 -17.21 1.02
CA ASP A 116 1.18 -15.97 0.37
C ASP A 116 0.88 -14.93 1.47
N PRO A 117 1.59 -13.79 1.53
CA PRO A 117 1.45 -12.80 2.61
C PRO A 117 0.03 -12.26 2.83
#